data_AF-A0A0D9VWG7-F1
#
_entry.id   AF-A0A0D9VWG7-F1
#
_cell.length_a   1.000
_cell.length_b   1.000
_cell.length_c   1.000
_cell.angle_alpha   90.00
_cell.angle_beta   90.00
_cell.angle_gamma   90.00
#
_symmetry.space_group_name_H-M   'P 1'
#
loop_
_entity.id
_entity.type
_entity.pdbx_description
1 polymer ?
#
loop_
_entity_poly.entity_id
_entity_poly.type
_entity_poly.pdbx_seq_one_letter_code
_entity_poly.pdbx_strand_id
1 'polypeptide(L)'
;MFSKEDVNIHFVPGCILPRRTILPEVQEKKMKQKIKAINSKTPMFGNVMKKYNIFGTSCVLEISQQYADAYLPHNSQELMFRHGGKSWKVRFCRYKN
;
A
#
# COMPACT_ATOMS: atom_id res chain seq x y z
N MET A 1 -4.12 -4.60 33.95
CA MET A 1 -4.58 -3.28 33.45
C MET A 1 -3.42 -2.68 32.69
N PHE A 2 -3.39 -2.86 31.36
CA PHE A 2 -2.36 -2.26 30.50
C PHE A 2 -3.05 -1.21 29.64
N SER A 3 -2.55 0.02 29.72
CA SER A 3 -3.08 1.20 29.07
C SER A 3 -3.17 1.00 27.56
N LYS A 4 -4.32 1.37 26.99
CA LYS A 4 -4.53 1.51 25.55
C LYS A 4 -3.77 2.75 25.09
N GLU A 5 -2.47 2.63 24.97
CA GLU A 5 -1.64 3.68 24.37
C GLU A 5 -2.03 3.78 22.90
N ASP A 6 -2.47 4.97 22.52
CA ASP A 6 -2.99 5.36 21.22
C ASP A 6 -2.11 4.87 20.08
N VAL A 7 -2.50 3.75 19.47
CA VAL A 7 -2.00 3.38 18.15
C VAL A 7 -2.66 4.34 17.18
N ASN A 8 -2.06 5.53 17.05
CA ASN A 8 -2.40 6.52 16.06
C ASN A 8 -2.05 5.93 14.69
N ILE A 9 -2.94 5.08 14.20
CA ILE A 9 -2.97 4.68 12.81
C ILE A 9 -3.22 6.00 12.09
N HIS A 10 -2.21 6.51 11.39
CA HIS A 10 -2.34 7.70 10.56
C HIS A 10 -3.26 7.34 9.39
N PHE A 11 -4.56 7.23 9.66
CA PHE A 11 -5.57 6.95 8.68
C PHE A 11 -5.74 8.21 7.85
N VAL A 12 -5.06 8.24 6.70
CA VAL A 12 -5.53 9.12 5.63
C VAL A 12 -6.82 8.47 5.12
N PRO A 13 -7.99 9.11 5.26
CA PRO A 13 -9.26 8.50 4.85
C PRO A 13 -9.19 8.08 3.38
N GLY A 14 -9.50 6.80 3.11
CA GLY A 14 -9.40 6.21 1.77
C GLY A 14 -8.02 5.64 1.40
N CYS A 15 -7.05 5.60 2.32
CA CYS A 15 -5.78 4.91 2.10
C CYS A 15 -5.28 4.13 3.33
N ILE A 16 -4.73 2.96 3.07
CA ILE A 16 -4.12 2.06 4.06
C ILE A 16 -2.61 2.12 3.87
N LEU A 17 -1.91 2.48 4.94
CA LEU A 17 -0.45 2.53 5.01
C LEU A 17 0.09 1.43 5.94
N PRO A 18 1.30 0.90 5.68
CA PRO A 18 2.01 0.08 6.65
C PRO A 18 2.16 0.77 8.00
N ARG A 19 2.24 -0.03 9.08
CA ARG A 19 2.48 0.50 10.42
C ARG A 19 3.82 1.23 10.47
N ARG A 20 3.88 2.35 11.21
CA ARG A 20 5.07 3.20 11.39
C ARG A 20 5.55 3.92 10.12
N THR A 21 4.71 4.05 9.09
CA THR A 21 5.01 4.97 8.00
C THR A 21 4.81 6.41 8.45
N ILE A 22 5.90 7.17 8.56
CA ILE A 22 5.86 8.61 8.77
C ILE A 22 6.01 9.27 7.41
N LEU A 23 5.00 10.03 6.99
CA LEU A 23 5.05 10.83 5.77
C LEU A 23 5.32 12.29 6.15
N PRO A 24 6.26 12.96 5.49
CA PRO A 24 6.35 14.42 5.55
C PRO A 24 5.02 15.05 5.15
N GLU A 25 4.64 16.15 5.80
CA GLU A 25 3.35 16.83 5.59
C GLU A 25 3.06 17.12 4.10
N VAL A 26 4.10 17.52 3.36
CA VAL A 26 4.01 17.79 1.92
C VAL A 26 3.62 16.54 1.12
N GLN A 27 4.13 15.36 1.49
CA GLN A 27 3.78 14.09 0.85
C GLN A 27 2.37 13.64 1.24
N GLU A 28 1.99 13.81 2.51
CA GLU A 28 0.64 13.50 2.99
C GLU A 28 -0.41 14.34 2.25
N LYS A 29 -0.18 15.66 2.10
CA LYS A 29 -1.08 16.56 1.37
C LYS A 29 -1.25 16.15 -0.09
N LYS A 30 -0.15 15.81 -0.78
CA LYS A 30 -0.19 15.30 -2.15
C LYS A 30 -0.95 13.97 -2.24
N MET A 31 -0.78 13.09 -1.25
CA MET A 31 -1.48 11.81 -1.21
C MET A 31 -2.99 12.02 -1.03
N LYS A 32 -3.41 12.88 -0.09
CA LYS A 32 -4.83 13.26 0.11
C LYS A 32 -5.46 13.81 -1.16
N GLN A 33 -4.76 14.69 -1.88
CA GLN A 33 -5.24 15.23 -3.16
C GLN A 33 -5.43 14.14 -4.22
N LYS A 34 -4.48 13.20 -4.34
CA LYS A 34 -4.59 12.08 -5.28
C LYS A 34 -5.73 11.13 -4.92
N ILE A 35 -5.89 10.80 -3.64
CA ILE A 35 -6.98 9.93 -3.17
C ILE A 35 -8.33 10.56 -3.55
N LYS A 36 -8.49 11.86 -3.28
CA LYS A 36 -9.70 12.61 -3.63
C LYS A 36 -9.93 12.67 -5.15
N ALA A 37 -8.89 12.84 -5.95
CA ALA A 37 -8.99 12.91 -7.40
C ALA A 37 -9.39 11.58 -8.05
N ILE A 38 -8.85 10.46 -7.55
CA ILE A 38 -9.20 9.13 -8.05
C ILE A 38 -10.59 8.70 -7.55
N ASN A 39 -11.00 9.14 -6.34
CA ASN A 39 -12.30 8.87 -5.73
C ASN A 39 -12.73 7.39 -5.83
N SER A 40 -11.83 6.50 -5.44
CA SER A 40 -12.06 5.06 -5.52
C SER A 40 -12.97 4.59 -4.39
N LYS A 41 -13.89 3.66 -4.70
CA LYS A 41 -14.69 2.94 -3.70
C LYS A 41 -13.83 2.00 -2.83
N THR A 42 -12.77 1.45 -3.41
CA THR A 42 -11.80 0.61 -2.69
C THR A 42 -10.70 1.49 -2.11
N PRO A 43 -10.34 1.33 -0.82
CA PRO A 43 -9.21 2.04 -0.23
C PRO A 43 -7.93 1.82 -1.03
N MET A 44 -7.12 2.85 -1.17
CA MET A 44 -5.82 2.74 -1.85
C MET A 44 -4.78 2.19 -0.88
N PHE A 45 -3.87 1.36 -1.40
CA PHE A 45 -2.66 1.03 -0.66
C PHE A 45 -1.58 2.09 -0.92
N GLY A 46 -0.96 2.60 0.13
CA GLY A 46 0.21 3.47 0.04
C GLY A 46 1.41 2.86 0.73
N ASN A 47 2.61 3.02 0.17
CA ASN A 47 3.86 2.60 0.80
C ASN A 47 4.99 3.55 0.38
N VAL A 48 5.99 3.70 1.23
CA VAL A 48 7.22 4.44 0.92
C VAL A 48 8.18 3.49 0.21
N MET A 49 8.42 3.75 -1.08
CA MET A 49 9.42 2.99 -1.84
C MET A 49 10.82 3.32 -1.33
N LYS A 50 11.53 2.28 -0.88
CA LYS A 50 12.94 2.31 -0.50
C LYS A 50 13.81 1.87 -1.69
N LYS A 51 15.12 2.11 -1.57
CA LYS A 51 16.10 1.81 -2.64
C LYS A 51 16.01 0.37 -3.15
N TYR A 52 15.86 -0.62 -2.26
CA TYR A 52 15.75 -2.04 -2.65
C TYR A 52 14.44 -2.40 -3.36
N ASN A 53 13.38 -1.59 -3.22
CA ASN A 53 12.14 -1.79 -3.96
C ASN A 53 12.29 -1.39 -5.44
N ILE A 54 13.27 -0.53 -5.74
CA ILE A 54 13.46 0.08 -7.06
C ILE A 54 14.70 -0.51 -7.76
N PHE A 55 15.74 -0.85 -6.99
CA PHE A 55 17.03 -1.30 -7.51
C PHE A 55 17.50 -2.57 -6.80
N GLY A 56 17.93 -3.56 -7.58
CA GLY A 56 18.49 -4.81 -7.09
C GLY A 56 17.89 -6.04 -7.78
N THR A 57 18.20 -7.22 -7.24
CA THR A 57 17.87 -8.51 -7.86
C THR A 57 16.40 -8.90 -7.73
N SER A 58 15.69 -8.38 -6.73
CA SER A 58 14.32 -8.83 -6.42
C SER A 58 13.24 -7.75 -6.45
N CYS A 59 13.58 -6.44 -6.46
CA CYS A 59 12.66 -5.28 -6.58
C CYS A 59 11.21 -5.54 -6.10
N VAL A 60 11.06 -6.04 -4.87
CA VAL A 60 9.76 -6.45 -4.30
C VAL A 60 9.14 -5.31 -3.52
N LEU A 61 7.81 -5.25 -3.44
CA LEU A 61 7.07 -4.33 -2.56
C LEU A 61 6.23 -5.14 -1.57
N GLU A 62 6.45 -4.92 -0.28
CA GLU A 62 5.64 -5.55 0.76
C GLU A 62 4.30 -4.82 0.91
N ILE A 63 3.23 -5.60 0.90
CA ILE A 63 1.86 -5.13 1.11
C ILE A 63 1.43 -5.59 2.51
N SER A 64 0.73 -4.72 3.25
CA SER A 64 0.25 -5.09 4.57
C SER A 64 -0.75 -6.25 4.48
N GLN A 65 -0.63 -7.21 5.39
CA GLN A 65 -1.50 -8.38 5.42
C GLN A 65 -2.99 -7.99 5.47
N GLN A 66 -3.33 -6.97 6.27
CA GLN A 66 -4.70 -6.45 6.37
C GLN A 66 -5.26 -5.98 5.01
N TYR A 67 -4.44 -5.30 4.19
CA TYR A 67 -4.86 -4.88 2.86
C TYR A 67 -4.97 -6.07 1.91
N ALA A 68 -3.99 -6.96 1.96
CA ALA A 68 -3.96 -8.13 1.10
C ALA A 68 -5.17 -9.05 1.36
N ASP A 69 -5.55 -9.26 2.61
CA ASP A 69 -6.67 -10.14 3.01
C ASP A 69 -8.02 -9.57 2.58
N ALA A 70 -8.17 -8.24 2.60
CA ALA A 70 -9.41 -7.58 2.23
C ALA A 70 -9.58 -7.37 0.71
N TYR A 71 -8.49 -7.08 -0.02
CA TYR A 71 -8.59 -6.54 -1.38
C TYR A 71 -7.76 -7.27 -2.44
N LEU A 72 -6.89 -8.21 -2.05
CA LEU A 72 -6.05 -8.95 -2.99
C LEU A 72 -6.42 -10.43 -3.05
N PRO A 73 -6.14 -11.11 -4.18
CA PRO A 73 -6.56 -12.50 -4.35
C PRO A 73 -5.92 -13.45 -3.35
N HIS A 74 -6.70 -14.39 -2.81
CA HIS A 74 -6.27 -15.29 -1.74
C HIS A 74 -5.01 -16.12 -2.06
N ASN A 75 -4.79 -16.46 -3.34
CA ASN A 75 -3.63 -17.22 -3.78
C ASN A 75 -2.63 -16.35 -4.55
N SER A 76 -1.34 -16.72 -4.45
CA SER A 76 -0.27 -16.15 -5.28
C SER A 76 -0.60 -16.30 -6.76
N GLN A 77 -0.55 -15.19 -7.51
CA GLN A 77 -0.88 -15.15 -8.92
C GLN A 77 -0.27 -13.95 -9.64
N GLU A 78 -0.39 -13.90 -10.97
CA GLU A 78 -0.04 -12.73 -11.77
C GLU A 78 -1.15 -11.68 -11.70
N LEU A 79 -0.80 -10.46 -11.30
CA LEU A 79 -1.67 -9.29 -11.32
C LEU A 79 -1.29 -8.41 -12.51
N MET A 80 -2.29 -7.81 -13.15
CA MET A 80 -2.08 -6.81 -14.20
C MET A 80 -2.32 -5.41 -13.64
N PHE A 81 -1.25 -4.62 -13.51
CA PHE A 81 -1.33 -3.22 -13.12
C PHE A 81 -1.54 -2.38 -14.37
N ARG A 82 -2.40 -1.36 -14.29
CA ARG A 82 -2.68 -0.45 -15.41
C ARG A 82 -2.64 0.99 -14.95
N HIS A 83 -1.89 1.82 -15.66
CA HIS A 83 -1.82 3.25 -15.39
C HIS A 83 -1.42 4.01 -16.66
N GLY A 84 -2.18 5.05 -17.01
CA GLY A 84 -1.86 5.94 -18.15
C GLY A 84 -1.72 5.20 -19.49
N GLY A 85 -2.60 4.24 -19.78
CA GLY A 85 -2.57 3.42 -21.01
C GLY A 85 -1.50 2.33 -21.05
N LYS A 86 -0.60 2.27 -20.06
CA LYS A 86 0.41 1.22 -19.92
C LYS A 86 -0.09 0.11 -19.01
N SER A 87 0.40 -1.10 -19.23
CA SER A 87 0.12 -2.25 -18.37
C SER A 87 1.39 -3.02 -18.02
N TRP A 88 1.43 -3.55 -16.80
CA TRP A 88 2.55 -4.32 -16.28
C TRP A 88 2.02 -5.58 -15.63
N LYS A 89 2.69 -6.70 -15.91
CA LYS A 89 2.46 -7.97 -15.25
C LYS A 89 3.33 -8.04 -14.00
N VAL A 90 2.72 -8.24 -12.85
CA VAL A 90 3.37 -8.27 -11.54
C VAL A 90 3.05 -9.60 -10.87
N ARG A 91 4.08 -10.31 -10.42
CA ARG A 91 3.88 -11.52 -9.63
C ARG A 91 3.51 -11.14 -8.19
N PHE A 92 2.30 -11.48 -7.78
CA PHE A 92 1.85 -11.35 -6.40
C PHE A 92 2.10 -12.68 -5.68
N CYS A 93 2.88 -12.62 -4.61
CA CYS A 93 3.20 -13.76 -3.76
C CYS A 93 2.63 -13.53 -2.36
N ARG A 94 1.87 -14.49 -1.85
CA ARG A 94 1.54 -14.59 -0.43
C ARG A 94 2.49 -15.58 0.23
N TYR A 95 3.10 -15.17 1.33
CA TYR A 95 3.78 -16.08 2.22
C TYR A 95 2.71 -16.90 2.95
N LYS A 96 2.79 -18.23 2.85
CA LYS A 96 1.99 -19.11 3.70
C LYS A 96 2.70 -19.16 5.05
N ASN A 97 2.04 -18.68 6.11
CA ASN A 97 2.43 -19.00 7.47
C ASN A 97 2.04 -20.45 7.79
#